data_AF-A0A7S2JF86-F1
#
_entry.id   AF-A0A7S2JF86-F1
#
_cell.length_a   1.000
_cell.length_b   1.000
_cell.length_c   1.000
_cell.angle_alpha   90.00
_cell.angle_beta   90.00
_cell.angle_gamma   90.00
#
_symmetry.space_group_name_H-M   'P 1'
#
loop_
_entity.id
_entity.type
_entity.pdbx_description
1 polymer ?
#
loop_
_entity_poly.entity_id
_entity_poly.type
_entity_poly.pdbx_seq_one_letter_code
_entity_poly.pdbx_strand_id
1 'polypeptide(L)'
;AREGLEAAAEARLVTLGEEVSKKKRQLQEDTAALREAATALENVSNAQEAGDENLVTAQAQKEQLEAAQRDMYQPLKDGTMAKHKAKKTATSLVTFGKKFEFDETLLLGLPEVLNMKPSERGAFDIMVLKAFETQIATRIAELETTLAEGAPDKERREAAVSYARATHEAQCRMQQ
;
A
#
# COMPACT_ATOMS: atom_id res chain seq x y z
N ALA A 1 17.43 74.06 3.42
CA ALA A 1 16.25 73.24 3.06
C ALA A 1 16.59 72.19 2.01
N ARG A 2 17.17 72.58 0.85
CA ARG A 2 17.54 71.66 -0.24
C ARG A 2 18.61 70.62 0.14
N GLU A 3 19.72 71.03 0.75
CA GLU A 3 20.77 70.09 1.23
C GLU A 3 20.24 69.07 2.25
N GLY A 4 19.32 69.47 3.13
CA GLY A 4 18.69 68.55 4.09
C GLY A 4 17.75 67.53 3.45
N LEU A 5 17.13 67.87 2.31
CA LEU A 5 16.30 66.94 1.53
C LEU A 5 17.16 65.96 0.72
N GLU A 6 18.28 66.42 0.17
CA GLU A 6 19.26 65.61 -0.55
C GLU A 6 19.93 64.60 0.40
N ALA A 7 20.44 65.04 1.56
CA ALA A 7 21.00 64.15 2.57
C ALA A 7 19.99 63.10 3.10
N ALA A 8 18.73 63.49 3.28
CA ALA A 8 17.68 62.55 3.69
C ALA A 8 17.33 61.54 2.58
N ALA A 9 17.45 61.92 1.31
CA ALA A 9 17.24 61.01 0.18
C ALA A 9 18.39 60.01 0.03
N GLU A 10 19.64 60.45 0.20
CA GLU A 10 20.82 59.59 0.20
C GLU A 10 20.77 58.56 1.33
N ALA A 11 20.43 59.00 2.55
CA ALA A 11 20.25 58.09 3.68
C ALA A 11 19.18 57.02 3.40
N ARG A 12 18.04 57.41 2.79
CA ARG A 12 16.99 56.46 2.38
C ARG A 12 17.46 55.49 1.31
N LEU A 13 18.25 55.93 0.33
CA LEU A 13 18.79 55.05 -0.71
C LEU A 13 19.75 54.01 -0.13
N VAL A 14 20.61 54.40 0.82
CA VAL A 14 21.50 53.48 1.52
C VAL A 14 20.71 52.43 2.30
N THR A 15 19.74 52.86 3.12
CA THR A 15 18.89 51.92 3.89
C THR A 15 18.14 50.96 2.98
N LEU A 16 17.54 51.46 1.89
CA LEU A 16 16.80 50.61 0.96
C LEU A 16 17.73 49.63 0.23
N GLY A 17 18.95 50.05 -0.12
CA GLY A 17 19.96 49.18 -0.73
C GLY A 17 20.40 48.03 0.19
N GLU A 18 20.55 48.30 1.49
CA GLU A 18 20.83 47.28 2.50
C GLU A 18 19.65 46.31 2.68
N GLU A 19 18.42 46.83 2.73
CA GLU A 19 17.21 46.00 2.80
C GLU A 19 17.04 45.10 1.58
N VAL A 20 17.25 45.63 0.37
CA VAL A 20 17.21 44.84 -0.88
C VAL A 20 18.27 43.75 -0.87
N SER A 21 19.50 44.08 -0.44
CA SER A 21 20.59 43.11 -0.35
C SER A 21 20.29 42.00 0.66
N LYS A 22 19.71 42.35 1.81
CA LYS A 22 19.26 41.40 2.83
C LYS A 22 18.15 40.48 2.31
N LYS A 23 17.10 41.05 1.70
CA LYS A 23 15.99 40.27 1.14
C LYS A 23 16.44 39.36 0.00
N LYS A 24 17.40 39.80 -0.83
CA LYS A 24 17.96 38.96 -1.89
C LYS A 24 18.70 37.75 -1.34
N ARG A 25 19.49 37.92 -0.27
CA ARG A 25 20.16 36.80 0.40
C ARG A 25 19.15 35.83 1.02
N GLN A 26 18.15 36.36 1.74
CA GLN A 26 17.08 35.55 2.33
C GLN A 26 16.34 34.72 1.26
N LEU A 27 15.94 35.36 0.15
CA LEU A 27 15.27 34.66 -0.94
C LEU A 27 16.14 33.54 -1.56
N GLN A 28 17.45 33.75 -1.68
CA GLN A 28 18.36 32.71 -2.17
C GLN A 28 18.45 31.52 -1.22
N GLU A 29 18.55 31.79 0.08
CA GLU A 29 18.58 30.77 1.15
C GLU A 29 17.25 29.99 1.18
N ASP A 30 16.12 30.68 1.17
CA ASP A 30 14.78 30.06 1.19
C ASP A 30 14.52 29.26 -0.10
N THR A 31 15.02 29.72 -1.25
CA THR A 31 14.92 28.98 -2.52
C THR A 31 15.75 27.71 -2.50
N ALA A 32 16.96 27.74 -1.92
CA ALA A 32 17.77 26.55 -1.76
C ALA A 32 17.10 25.55 -0.82
N ALA A 33 16.63 26.01 0.35
CA ALA A 33 15.95 25.18 1.34
C ALA A 33 14.66 24.55 0.79
N LEU A 34 13.86 25.29 0.01
CA LEU A 34 12.66 24.74 -0.62
C LEU A 34 13.01 23.63 -1.64
N ARG A 35 14.05 23.83 -2.45
CA ARG A 35 14.49 22.81 -3.42
C ARG A 35 14.95 21.54 -2.71
N GLU A 36 15.75 21.68 -1.67
CA GLU A 36 16.20 20.54 -0.86
C GLU A 36 15.02 19.81 -0.22
N ALA A 37 14.05 20.54 0.34
CA ALA A 37 12.85 19.94 0.92
C ALA A 37 11.97 19.23 -0.13
N ALA A 38 11.86 19.78 -1.34
CA ALA A 38 11.13 19.16 -2.44
C ALA A 38 11.79 17.85 -2.90
N THR A 39 13.11 17.85 -3.11
CA THR A 39 13.87 16.64 -3.45
C THR A 39 13.81 15.60 -2.33
N ALA A 40 13.89 16.02 -1.06
CA ALA A 40 13.75 15.10 0.06
C ALA A 40 12.37 14.45 0.08
N LEU A 41 11.29 15.23 -0.09
CA LEU A 41 9.92 14.73 -0.16
C LEU A 41 9.71 13.74 -1.31
N GLU A 42 10.24 14.05 -2.50
CA GLU A 42 10.19 13.15 -3.66
C GLU A 42 10.89 11.81 -3.36
N ASN A 43 12.10 11.86 -2.82
CA ASN A 43 12.87 10.64 -2.49
C ASN A 43 12.16 9.75 -1.47
N VAL A 44 11.63 10.32 -0.38
CA VAL A 44 10.94 9.52 0.64
C VAL A 44 9.59 9.00 0.14
N SER A 45 8.90 9.74 -0.74
CA SER A 45 7.64 9.28 -1.35
C SER A 45 7.88 8.10 -2.28
N ASN A 46 8.90 8.19 -3.14
CA ASN A 46 9.29 7.08 -4.02
C ASN A 46 9.72 5.85 -3.22
N ALA A 47 10.44 6.04 -2.11
CA ALA A 47 10.82 4.96 -1.21
C ALA A 47 9.62 4.32 -0.49
N GLN A 48 8.61 5.12 -0.12
CA GLN A 48 7.35 4.62 0.43
C GLN A 48 6.61 3.75 -0.60
N GLU A 49 6.40 4.27 -1.80
CA GLU A 49 5.69 3.54 -2.86
C GLU A 49 6.37 2.21 -3.20
N ALA A 50 7.69 2.23 -3.43
CA ALA A 50 8.44 1.02 -3.74
C ALA A 50 8.51 0.04 -2.56
N GLY A 51 8.64 0.55 -1.33
CA GLY A 51 8.73 -0.29 -0.13
C GLY A 51 7.40 -0.92 0.29
N ASP A 52 6.29 -0.25 -0.02
CA ASP A 52 4.94 -0.68 0.39
C ASP A 52 4.25 -1.56 -0.67
N GLU A 53 4.75 -1.60 -1.91
CA GLU A 53 4.16 -2.37 -3.02
C GLU A 53 3.92 -3.85 -2.66
N ASN A 54 4.91 -4.49 -2.04
CA ASN A 54 4.82 -5.88 -1.60
C ASN A 54 3.75 -6.07 -0.52
N LEU A 55 3.59 -5.10 0.39
CA LEU A 55 2.60 -5.17 1.47
C LEU A 55 1.18 -4.94 0.94
N VAL A 56 1.02 -4.02 -0.01
CA VAL A 56 -0.25 -3.81 -0.72
C VAL A 56 -0.66 -5.08 -1.47
N THR A 57 0.30 -5.70 -2.17
CA THR A 57 0.07 -6.95 -2.88
C THR A 57 -0.29 -8.09 -1.93
N ALA A 58 0.44 -8.23 -0.81
CA ALA A 58 0.19 -9.25 0.19
C ALA A 58 -1.20 -9.09 0.83
N GLN A 59 -1.60 -7.87 1.16
CA GLN A 59 -2.92 -7.56 1.69
C GLN A 59 -4.03 -7.93 0.68
N ALA A 60 -3.88 -7.52 -0.58
CA ALA A 60 -4.85 -7.84 -1.63
C ALA A 60 -4.96 -9.36 -1.87
N GLN A 61 -3.84 -10.09 -1.81
CA GLN A 61 -3.82 -11.55 -1.91
C GLN A 61 -4.52 -12.21 -0.72
N LYS A 62 -4.32 -11.71 0.50
CA LYS A 62 -4.99 -12.20 1.70
C LYS A 62 -6.51 -12.03 1.58
N GLU A 63 -6.97 -10.84 1.20
CA GLU A 63 -8.40 -10.56 1.00
C GLU A 63 -9.02 -11.45 -0.09
N GLN A 64 -8.27 -11.71 -1.16
CA GLN A 64 -8.70 -12.64 -2.22
C GLN A 64 -8.88 -14.07 -1.70
N LEU A 65 -7.97 -14.56 -0.86
CA LEU A 65 -8.05 -15.89 -0.23
C LEU A 65 -9.25 -16.00 0.71
N GLU A 66 -9.44 -15.02 1.59
CA GLU A 66 -10.57 -14.97 2.52
C GLU A 66 -11.92 -14.88 1.78
N ALA A 67 -11.99 -14.06 0.73
CA ALA A 67 -13.18 -13.95 -0.11
C ALA A 67 -13.46 -15.24 -0.86
N ALA A 68 -12.45 -15.87 -1.48
CA ALA A 68 -12.63 -17.16 -2.15
C ALA A 68 -13.08 -18.25 -1.16
N GLN A 69 -12.52 -18.27 0.04
CA GLN A 69 -12.93 -19.21 1.09
C GLN A 69 -14.40 -19.01 1.46
N ARG A 70 -14.82 -17.77 1.76
CA ARG A 70 -16.16 -17.44 2.21
C ARG A 70 -17.22 -17.54 1.11
N ASP A 71 -16.94 -17.00 -0.07
CA ASP A 71 -17.94 -16.75 -1.10
C ASP A 71 -18.01 -17.87 -2.14
N MET A 72 -16.94 -18.66 -2.29
CA MET A 72 -16.87 -19.77 -3.25
C MET A 72 -16.81 -21.12 -2.55
N TYR A 73 -15.86 -21.32 -1.63
CA TYR A 73 -15.59 -22.63 -1.05
C TYR A 73 -16.63 -23.05 -0.01
N GLN A 74 -16.94 -22.22 0.99
CA GLN A 74 -17.91 -22.58 2.05
C GLN A 74 -19.29 -22.98 1.48
N PRO A 75 -19.89 -22.24 0.52
CA PRO A 75 -21.19 -22.64 -0.03
C PRO A 75 -21.17 -23.97 -0.80
N LEU A 76 -20.04 -24.32 -1.42
CA LEU A 76 -19.84 -25.62 -2.07
C LEU A 76 -19.62 -26.74 -1.04
N LYS A 77 -18.84 -26.45 0.00
CA LYS A 77 -18.61 -27.38 1.11
C LYS A 77 -19.94 -27.70 1.82
N ASP A 78 -20.76 -26.70 2.11
CA ASP A 78 -22.02 -26.90 2.83
C ASP A 78 -23.17 -27.39 1.93
N GLY A 79 -22.96 -27.42 0.61
CA GLY A 79 -23.98 -27.81 -0.36
C GLY A 79 -25.13 -26.80 -0.46
N THR A 80 -24.93 -25.56 -0.02
CA THR A 80 -25.92 -24.48 -0.04
C THR A 80 -25.94 -23.74 -1.38
N MET A 81 -24.90 -23.91 -2.21
CA MET A 81 -24.83 -23.32 -3.54
C MET A 81 -25.77 -24.00 -4.54
N ALA A 82 -26.49 -23.20 -5.33
CA ALA A 82 -27.37 -23.71 -6.38
C ALA A 82 -26.59 -24.58 -7.39
N LYS A 83 -27.15 -25.75 -7.73
CA LYS A 83 -26.50 -26.79 -8.58
C LYS A 83 -25.99 -26.27 -9.92
N HIS A 84 -26.71 -25.33 -10.55
CA HIS A 84 -26.31 -24.74 -11.83
C HIS A 84 -25.08 -23.82 -11.72
N LYS A 85 -24.77 -23.29 -10.53
CA LYS A 85 -23.57 -22.49 -10.24
C LYS A 85 -22.43 -23.34 -9.69
N ALA A 86 -22.75 -24.41 -8.94
CA ALA A 86 -21.77 -25.19 -8.20
C ALA A 86 -20.59 -25.67 -9.05
N LYS A 87 -20.86 -26.27 -10.22
CA LYS A 87 -19.81 -26.75 -11.13
C LYS A 87 -18.90 -25.63 -11.63
N LYS A 88 -19.46 -24.48 -11.99
CA LYS A 88 -18.68 -23.32 -12.47
C LYS A 88 -17.81 -22.76 -11.35
N THR A 89 -18.37 -22.60 -10.15
CA THR A 89 -17.63 -22.09 -8.99
C THR A 89 -16.50 -23.03 -8.58
N ALA A 90 -16.72 -24.35 -8.63
CA ALA A 90 -15.67 -25.35 -8.36
C ALA A 90 -14.51 -25.25 -9.37
N THR A 91 -14.80 -25.06 -10.66
CA THR A 91 -13.75 -24.80 -11.67
C THR A 91 -13.02 -23.50 -11.40
N SER A 92 -13.73 -22.43 -11.02
CA SER A 92 -13.10 -21.16 -10.64
C SER A 92 -12.20 -21.30 -9.42
N LEU A 93 -12.55 -22.14 -8.44
CA LEU A 93 -11.70 -22.48 -7.29
C LEU A 93 -10.41 -23.20 -7.70
N VAL A 94 -10.46 -24.05 -8.73
CA VAL A 94 -9.24 -24.68 -9.27
C VAL A 94 -8.33 -23.64 -9.90
N THR A 95 -8.87 -22.75 -10.75
CA THR A 95 -8.08 -21.65 -11.32
C THR A 95 -7.50 -20.75 -10.23
N PHE A 96 -8.28 -20.48 -9.19
CA PHE A 96 -7.84 -19.71 -8.04
C PHE A 96 -6.70 -20.43 -7.29
N GLY A 97 -6.86 -21.71 -6.96
CA GLY A 97 -5.82 -22.50 -6.30
C GLY A 97 -4.50 -22.52 -7.10
N LYS A 98 -4.57 -22.64 -8.43
CA LYS A 98 -3.38 -22.56 -9.29
C LYS A 98 -2.66 -21.22 -9.20
N LYS A 99 -3.41 -20.11 -9.11
CA LYS A 99 -2.84 -18.76 -8.93
C LYS A 99 -2.04 -18.64 -7.62
N PHE A 100 -2.44 -19.39 -6.59
CA PHE A 100 -1.79 -19.42 -5.29
C PHE A 100 -0.85 -20.63 -5.11
N GLU A 101 -0.53 -21.34 -6.20
CA GLU A 101 0.41 -22.46 -6.23
C GLU A 101 0.01 -23.62 -5.31
N PHE A 102 -1.29 -23.84 -5.17
CA PHE A 102 -1.82 -24.97 -4.42
C PHE A 102 -1.52 -26.28 -5.14
N ASP A 103 -1.43 -27.37 -4.36
CA ASP A 103 -1.07 -28.69 -4.86
C ASP A 103 -1.96 -29.13 -6.03
N GLU A 104 -1.36 -29.44 -7.18
CA GLU A 104 -2.12 -29.75 -8.39
C GLU A 104 -2.95 -31.03 -8.24
N THR A 105 -2.45 -32.03 -7.52
CA THR A 105 -3.15 -33.31 -7.33
C THR A 105 -4.41 -33.13 -6.49
N LEU A 106 -4.33 -32.25 -5.49
CA LEU A 106 -5.46 -31.80 -4.69
C LEU A 106 -6.48 -31.06 -5.54
N LEU A 107 -6.03 -30.12 -6.39
CA LEU A 107 -6.91 -29.34 -7.26
C LEU A 107 -7.60 -30.18 -8.34
N LEU A 108 -7.02 -31.31 -8.76
CA LEU A 108 -7.65 -32.25 -9.68
C LEU A 108 -8.87 -32.95 -9.05
N GLY A 109 -8.78 -33.36 -7.78
CA GLY A 109 -9.86 -34.04 -7.06
C GLY A 109 -10.91 -33.10 -6.48
N LEU A 110 -10.56 -31.83 -6.23
CA LEU A 110 -11.42 -30.87 -5.54
C LEU A 110 -12.80 -30.65 -6.21
N PRO A 111 -12.92 -30.50 -7.55
CA PRO A 111 -14.22 -30.27 -8.18
C PRO A 111 -15.20 -31.42 -8.05
N GLU A 112 -14.70 -32.66 -8.07
CA GLU A 112 -15.52 -33.86 -7.94
C GLU A 112 -16.16 -33.90 -6.55
N VAL A 113 -15.34 -33.72 -5.51
CA VAL A 113 -15.77 -33.69 -4.12
C VAL A 113 -16.76 -32.55 -3.83
N LEU A 114 -16.50 -31.36 -4.37
CA LEU A 114 -17.37 -30.19 -4.18
C LEU A 114 -18.70 -30.29 -4.93
N ASN A 115 -18.79 -31.14 -5.95
CA ASN A 115 -20.03 -31.38 -6.71
C ASN A 115 -20.90 -32.50 -6.11
N MET A 116 -20.35 -33.30 -5.19
CA MET A 116 -21.10 -34.30 -4.40
C MET A 116 -21.89 -33.62 -3.28
N LYS A 117 -23.04 -34.21 -2.90
CA LYS A 117 -23.77 -33.74 -1.72
C LYS A 117 -22.91 -33.97 -0.47
N PRO A 118 -22.97 -33.10 0.55
CA PRO A 118 -22.23 -33.29 1.79
C PRO A 118 -22.47 -34.67 2.43
N SER A 119 -23.69 -35.21 2.34
CA SER A 119 -24.06 -36.53 2.87
C SER A 119 -23.51 -37.73 2.09
N GLU A 120 -23.05 -37.51 0.84
CA GLU A 120 -22.53 -38.56 -0.04
C GLU A 120 -20.99 -38.65 0.00
N ARG A 121 -20.33 -37.73 0.72
CA ARG A 121 -18.88 -37.64 0.83
C ARG A 121 -18.34 -38.69 1.80
N GLY A 122 -17.39 -39.49 1.33
CA GLY A 122 -16.64 -40.44 2.12
C GLY A 122 -15.47 -39.81 2.89
N ALA A 123 -14.72 -40.66 3.60
CA ALA A 123 -13.57 -40.21 4.40
C ALA A 123 -12.47 -39.57 3.53
N PHE A 124 -12.24 -40.08 2.32
CA PHE A 124 -11.27 -39.52 1.37
C PHE A 124 -11.67 -38.12 0.91
N ASP A 125 -12.95 -37.92 0.57
CA ASP A 125 -13.49 -36.63 0.16
C ASP A 125 -13.33 -35.56 1.26
N ILE A 126 -13.61 -35.95 2.51
CA ILE A 126 -13.41 -35.08 3.68
C ILE A 126 -11.93 -34.73 3.83
N MET A 127 -11.01 -35.66 3.57
CA MET A 127 -9.57 -35.41 3.63
C MET A 127 -9.11 -34.42 2.56
N VAL A 128 -9.61 -34.54 1.33
CA VAL A 128 -9.36 -33.57 0.24
C VAL A 128 -9.82 -32.17 0.65
N LEU A 129 -11.03 -32.04 1.21
CA LEU A 129 -11.56 -30.75 1.67
C LEU A 129 -10.69 -30.14 2.77
N LYS A 130 -10.27 -30.94 3.76
CA LYS A 130 -9.39 -30.49 4.84
C LYS A 130 -8.01 -30.07 4.33
N ALA A 131 -7.43 -30.83 3.40
CA ALA A 131 -6.14 -30.47 2.81
C ALA A 131 -6.20 -29.12 2.09
N PHE A 132 -7.30 -28.85 1.38
CA PHE A 132 -7.53 -27.55 0.74
C PHE A 132 -7.70 -26.41 1.76
N GLU A 133 -8.47 -26.63 2.84
CA GLU A 133 -8.60 -25.65 3.93
C GLU A 133 -7.25 -25.35 4.59
N THR A 134 -6.42 -26.38 4.81
CA THR A 134 -5.07 -26.20 5.34
C THR A 134 -4.22 -25.35 4.40
N GLN A 135 -4.25 -25.58 3.08
CA GLN A 135 -3.47 -24.76 2.14
C GLN A 135 -3.92 -23.29 2.13
N ILE A 136 -5.24 -23.02 2.18
CA ILE A 136 -5.75 -21.65 2.34
C ILE A 136 -5.24 -21.04 3.64
N ALA A 137 -5.39 -21.75 4.77
CA ALA A 137 -5.01 -21.25 6.08
C ALA A 137 -3.49 -20.97 6.17
N THR A 138 -2.67 -21.89 5.68
CA THR A 138 -1.21 -21.71 5.61
C THR A 138 -0.85 -20.49 4.79
N ARG A 139 -1.46 -20.33 3.60
CA ARG A 139 -1.16 -19.19 2.73
C ARG A 139 -1.58 -17.86 3.33
N ILE A 140 -2.73 -17.82 4.01
CA ILE A 140 -3.17 -16.64 4.77
C ILE A 140 -2.16 -16.33 5.88
N ALA A 141 -1.73 -17.33 6.65
CA ALA A 141 -0.76 -17.13 7.74
C ALA A 141 0.61 -16.63 7.24
N GLU A 142 1.09 -17.11 6.10
CA GLU A 142 2.31 -16.60 5.44
C GLU A 142 2.18 -15.12 5.07
N LEU A 143 1.04 -14.74 4.49
CA LEU A 143 0.74 -13.35 4.13
C LEU A 143 0.60 -12.46 5.37
N GLU A 144 -0.06 -12.95 6.43
CA GLU A 144 -0.14 -12.24 7.71
C GLU A 144 1.22 -12.02 8.35
N THR A 145 2.11 -13.03 8.27
CA THR A 145 3.49 -12.91 8.73
C THR A 145 4.23 -11.82 7.93
N THR A 146 4.11 -11.85 6.60
CA THR A 146 4.71 -10.82 5.72
C THR A 146 4.21 -9.41 6.06
N LEU A 147 2.91 -9.26 6.31
CA LEU A 147 2.31 -7.98 6.69
C LEU A 147 2.79 -7.51 8.07
N ALA A 148 2.88 -8.42 9.04
CA ALA A 148 3.35 -8.11 10.39
C ALA A 148 4.83 -7.71 10.40
N GLU A 149 5.67 -8.42 9.66
CA GLU A 149 7.10 -8.12 9.53
C GLU A 149 7.34 -6.79 8.79
N GLY A 150 6.50 -6.47 7.80
CA GLY A 150 6.60 -5.22 7.05
C GLY A 150 6.00 -3.99 7.72
N ALA A 151 5.13 -4.15 8.74
CA ALA A 151 4.44 -3.04 9.39
C ALA A 151 5.40 -1.97 9.98
N PRO A 152 6.48 -2.33 10.70
CA PRO A 152 7.39 -1.33 11.26
C PRO A 152 8.13 -0.50 10.18
N ASP A 153 8.47 -1.13 9.05
CA ASP A 153 9.12 -0.44 7.94
C ASP A 153 8.15 0.48 7.22
N LYS A 154 6.89 0.05 7.03
CA LYS A 154 5.82 0.89 6.49
C LYS A 154 5.58 2.12 7.37
N GLU A 155 5.42 1.95 8.68
CA GLU A 155 5.25 3.05 9.62
C GLU A 155 6.43 4.03 9.57
N ARG A 156 7.66 3.53 9.46
CA ARG A 156 8.86 4.37 9.31
C ARG A 156 8.85 5.17 8.01
N ARG A 157 8.43 4.57 6.89
CA ARG A 157 8.31 5.27 5.59
C ARG A 157 7.21 6.32 5.61
N GLU A 158 6.03 5.99 6.15
CA GLU A 158 4.92 6.94 6.33
C GLU A 158 5.33 8.13 7.22
N ALA A 159 6.05 7.88 8.31
CA ALA A 159 6.56 8.94 9.18
C ALA A 159 7.59 9.84 8.46
N ALA A 160 8.47 9.26 7.65
CA ALA A 160 9.45 10.02 6.85
C ALA A 160 8.76 10.92 5.82
N VAL A 161 7.74 10.41 5.11
CA VAL A 161 6.94 11.20 4.17
C VAL A 161 6.17 12.32 4.88
N SER A 162 5.56 12.02 6.03
CA SER A 162 4.86 13.02 6.84
C SER A 162 5.79 14.16 7.28
N TYR A 163 6.99 13.83 7.76
CA TYR A 163 8.00 14.81 8.16
C TYR A 163 8.50 15.64 6.97
N ALA A 164 8.84 15.00 5.84
CA ALA A 164 9.32 15.69 4.65
C ALA A 164 8.23 16.62 4.06
N ARG A 165 6.97 16.19 4.10
CA ARG A 165 5.82 17.01 3.66
C ARG A 165 5.66 18.24 4.54
N ALA A 166 5.68 18.06 5.87
CA ALA A 166 5.60 19.19 6.80
C ALA A 166 6.75 20.19 6.61
N THR A 167 7.96 19.68 6.34
CA THR A 167 9.13 20.51 6.05
C THR A 167 8.94 21.28 4.74
N HIS A 168 8.54 20.62 3.66
CA HIS A 168 8.27 21.24 2.37
C HIS A 168 7.17 22.33 2.48
N GLU A 169 6.07 22.04 3.17
CA GLU A 169 5.01 23.02 3.41
C GLU A 169 5.48 24.23 4.21
N ALA A 170 6.34 24.04 5.21
CA ALA A 170 6.94 25.13 5.96
C ALA A 170 7.83 26.01 5.05
N GLN A 171 8.64 25.41 4.19
CA GLN A 171 9.48 26.13 3.24
C GLN A 171 8.65 26.89 2.17
N CYS A 172 7.54 26.31 1.69
CA CYS A 172 6.62 27.02 0.79
C CYS A 172 6.02 28.26 1.46
N ARG A 173 5.65 28.19 2.75
CA ARG A 173 5.12 29.34 3.48
C ARG A 173 6.13 30.45 3.69
N MET A 174 7.43 30.15 3.75
CA MET A 174 8.48 31.16 3.90
C MET A 174 8.69 31.99 2.62
N GLN A 175 8.24 31.51 1.46
CA GLN A 175 8.37 32.22 0.17
C GLN A 175 7.14 33.05 -0.25
N GLN A 176 6.06 33.02 0.53
CA GLN A 176 4.82 33.79 0.27
C GLN A 176 4.87 35.17 0.93
#